data_AF-D2QEB5-F1
#
_entry.id   AF-D2QEB5-F1
#
_cell.length_a   1.000
_cell.length_b   1.000
_cell.length_c   1.000
_cell.angle_alpha   90.00
_cell.angle_beta   90.00
_cell.angle_gamma   90.00
#
_symmetry.space_group_name_H-M   'P 1'
#
loop_
_entity.id
_entity.type
_entity.pdbx_description
1 polymer ?
#
loop_
_entity_poly.entity_id
_entity_poly.type
_entity_poly.pdbx_seq_one_letter_code
_entity_poly.pdbx_strand_id
1 'polypeptide(L)'
;MTANEYKWHVNLVKDRYQYLDLTFEQAKEIYLFEQDKDAYSGKYYFSTWEEWDYELAVFTEILNDDQLKKHKALLRETIDRYEQGLIDEDAEKTTDILYLQELLDFYETQFLPELFKNTLIGLGWLINEKGKIQYLKTEYKRFLSDKRRQTLTDHFRHYRTFKPNELKAALLRNKLFHMVPDYQQFKYQMDEPTKAVVHYLMTNITYIPEDIKQLLQKKYDELKTFSSTLFRKYYGERSSGWHITIPPLSEEAEKEDRLMTLLLLDEKRYNS
;
A
#
# COMPACT_ATOMS: atom_id res chain seq x y z
N MET A 1 1.69 30.70 -23.90
CA MET A 1 1.57 31.72 -22.84
C MET A 1 1.91 33.08 -23.43
N THR A 2 1.01 34.05 -23.30
CA THR A 2 1.25 35.43 -23.73
C THR A 2 2.09 36.19 -22.69
N ALA A 3 2.68 37.33 -23.07
CA ALA A 3 3.46 38.15 -22.15
C ALA A 3 2.63 38.68 -20.96
N ASN A 4 1.33 38.94 -21.17
CA ASN A 4 0.42 39.38 -20.11
C ASN A 4 0.07 38.24 -19.16
N GLU A 5 -0.16 37.03 -19.68
CA GLU A 5 -0.37 35.82 -18.85
C GLU A 5 0.86 35.51 -18.00
N TYR A 6 2.07 35.59 -18.59
CA TYR A 6 3.31 35.36 -17.85
C TYR A 6 3.48 36.35 -16.69
N LYS A 7 3.27 37.65 -16.95
CA LYS A 7 3.35 38.68 -15.92
C LYS A 7 2.31 38.47 -14.81
N TRP A 8 1.12 37.99 -15.16
CA TRP A 8 0.09 37.64 -14.19
C TRP A 8 0.52 36.48 -13.29
N HIS A 9 1.08 35.41 -13.84
CA HIS A 9 1.61 34.29 -13.05
C HIS A 9 2.75 34.69 -12.11
N VAL A 10 3.68 35.53 -12.56
CA VAL A 10 4.75 36.07 -11.69
C VAL A 10 4.17 36.89 -10.54
N ASN A 11 3.12 37.68 -10.78
CA ASN A 11 2.46 38.42 -9.70
C ASN A 11 1.74 37.50 -8.70
N LEU A 12 1.16 36.37 -9.14
CA LEU A 12 0.59 35.38 -8.22
C LEU A 12 1.64 34.75 -7.29
N VAL A 13 2.87 34.56 -7.78
CA VAL A 13 4.00 34.16 -6.92
C VAL A 13 4.25 35.22 -5.85
N LYS A 14 4.29 36.51 -6.23
CA LYS A 14 4.45 37.60 -5.26
C LYS A 14 3.35 37.61 -4.21
N ASP A 15 2.10 37.36 -4.60
CA ASP A 15 0.97 37.33 -3.68
C ASP A 15 1.07 36.14 -2.70
N ARG A 16 1.44 34.94 -3.19
CA ARG A 16 1.64 33.76 -2.32
C ARG A 16 2.79 33.94 -1.33
N TYR A 17 3.89 34.56 -1.78
CA TYR A 17 5.07 34.82 -0.98
C TYR A 17 5.14 36.28 -0.48
N GLN A 18 3.98 36.91 -0.23
CA GLN A 18 3.91 38.33 0.15
C GLN A 18 4.78 38.69 1.35
N TYR A 19 5.00 37.76 2.28
CA TYR A 19 5.83 37.96 3.48
C TYR A 19 7.33 38.15 3.19
N LEU A 20 7.77 37.86 1.95
CA LEU A 20 9.14 38.02 1.49
C LEU A 20 9.38 39.33 0.74
N ASP A 21 8.33 40.11 0.42
CA ASP A 21 8.44 41.35 -0.35
C ASP A 21 9.26 41.19 -1.65
N LEU A 22 8.96 40.13 -2.42
CA LEU A 22 9.76 39.74 -3.59
C LEU A 22 9.84 40.82 -4.67
N THR A 23 11.03 40.99 -5.24
CA THR A 23 11.20 41.71 -6.50
C THR A 23 10.57 40.93 -7.66
N PHE A 24 10.34 41.59 -8.79
CA PHE A 24 9.78 40.92 -9.97
C PHE A 24 10.70 39.81 -10.49
N GLU A 25 12.02 40.03 -10.54
CA GLU A 25 12.97 39.02 -11.02
C GLU A 25 13.05 37.82 -10.07
N GLN A 26 13.05 38.04 -8.75
CA GLN A 26 13.01 36.93 -7.78
C GLN A 26 11.73 36.09 -7.92
N ALA A 27 10.57 36.75 -8.02
CA ALA A 27 9.29 36.06 -8.21
C ALA A 27 9.23 35.31 -9.54
N LYS A 28 9.91 35.80 -10.57
CA LYS A 28 10.03 35.16 -11.86
C LYS A 28 10.87 33.88 -11.80
N GLU A 29 11.98 33.89 -11.07
CA GLU A 29 12.80 32.69 -10.84
C GLU A 29 12.04 31.65 -10.03
N ILE A 30 11.34 32.06 -8.97
CA ILE A 30 10.48 31.16 -8.19
C ILE A 30 9.34 30.57 -9.05
N TYR A 31 8.74 31.37 -9.95
CA TYR A 31 7.74 30.87 -10.88
C TYR A 31 8.28 29.74 -11.77
N LEU A 32 9.51 29.88 -12.28
CA LEU A 32 10.15 28.83 -13.09
C LEU A 32 10.39 27.55 -12.27
N PHE A 33 10.88 27.71 -11.04
CA PHE A 33 11.01 26.59 -10.11
C PHE A 33 9.69 25.85 -9.87
N GLU A 34 8.58 26.58 -9.65
CA GLU A 34 7.27 25.95 -9.45
C GLU A 34 6.81 25.17 -10.70
N GLN A 35 7.09 25.69 -11.91
CA GLN A 35 6.79 24.97 -13.15
C GLN A 35 7.58 23.67 -13.27
N ASP A 36 8.86 23.68 -12.91
CA ASP A 36 9.71 22.49 -12.94
C ASP A 36 9.28 21.48 -11.87
N LYS A 37 8.89 21.95 -10.68
CA LYS A 37 8.40 21.11 -9.58
C LYS A 37 7.06 20.45 -9.90
N ASP A 38 6.14 21.19 -10.51
CA ASP A 38 4.79 20.73 -10.84
C ASP A 38 4.72 19.89 -12.13
N ALA A 39 5.86 19.68 -12.81
CA ALA A 39 5.96 18.79 -13.95
C ALA A 39 5.70 17.34 -13.53
N TYR A 40 4.44 16.92 -13.68
CA TYR A 40 4.01 15.59 -13.26
C TYR A 40 4.82 14.47 -13.91
N SER A 41 5.36 13.58 -13.08
CA SER A 41 5.95 12.32 -13.50
C SER A 41 5.47 11.20 -12.58
N GLY A 42 4.74 10.24 -13.13
CA GLY A 42 4.28 9.07 -12.38
C GLY A 42 5.42 8.16 -11.90
N LYS A 43 6.66 8.40 -12.37
CA LYS A 43 7.85 7.61 -12.01
C LYS A 43 8.82 8.35 -11.10
N TYR A 44 8.95 9.66 -11.27
CA TYR A 44 9.92 10.50 -10.57
C TYR A 44 9.14 11.63 -9.88
N TYR A 45 8.87 11.47 -8.60
CA TYR A 45 8.15 12.45 -7.79
C TYR A 45 8.90 12.65 -6.48
N PHE A 46 8.78 13.84 -5.90
CA PHE A 46 9.34 14.15 -4.59
C PHE A 46 8.42 13.68 -3.46
N SER A 47 9.00 13.31 -2.33
CA SER A 47 8.27 13.31 -1.05
C SER A 47 8.10 14.74 -0.55
N THR A 48 7.16 14.99 0.35
CA THR A 48 6.97 16.32 0.97
C THR A 48 8.27 16.87 1.57
N TRP A 49 9.10 16.01 2.17
CA TRP A 49 10.41 16.40 2.70
C TRP A 49 11.38 16.83 1.61
N GLU A 50 11.44 16.05 0.54
CA GLU A 50 12.32 16.35 -0.61
C GLU A 50 11.86 17.62 -1.34
N GLU A 51 10.55 17.89 -1.39
CA GLU A 51 10.01 19.15 -1.92
C GLU A 51 10.51 20.36 -1.12
N TRP A 52 10.49 20.29 0.22
CA TRP A 52 11.01 21.35 1.08
C TRP A 52 12.53 21.51 0.99
N ASP A 53 13.27 20.41 0.89
CA ASP A 53 14.71 20.45 0.71
C ASP A 53 15.07 21.08 -0.65
N TYR A 54 14.32 20.74 -1.71
CA TYR A 54 14.50 21.33 -3.04
C TYR A 54 14.11 22.81 -3.07
N GLU A 55 12.96 23.18 -2.48
CA GLU A 55 12.53 24.57 -2.34
C GLU A 55 13.61 25.40 -1.64
N LEU A 56 14.14 24.91 -0.51
CA LEU A 56 15.15 25.61 0.25
C LEU A 56 16.47 25.77 -0.51
N ALA A 57 16.88 24.76 -1.27
CA ALA A 57 18.08 24.82 -2.11
C ALA A 57 17.95 25.92 -3.16
N VAL A 58 16.82 25.99 -3.86
CA VAL A 58 16.55 27.01 -4.88
C VAL A 58 16.40 28.40 -4.27
N PHE A 59 15.65 28.52 -3.17
CA PHE A 59 15.39 29.82 -2.53
C PHE A 59 16.66 30.43 -1.93
N THR A 60 17.66 29.62 -1.59
CA THR A 60 18.98 30.11 -1.15
C THR A 60 19.72 30.86 -2.25
N GLU A 61 19.47 30.54 -3.52
CA GLU A 61 20.10 31.23 -4.67
C GLU A 61 19.36 32.53 -5.06
N ILE A 62 18.05 32.59 -4.80
CA ILE A 62 17.17 33.68 -5.24
C ILE A 62 17.02 34.78 -4.18
N LEU A 63 16.91 34.40 -2.91
CA LEU A 63 16.56 35.31 -1.82
C LEU A 63 17.80 35.96 -1.19
N ASN A 64 17.66 37.19 -0.70
CA ASN A 64 18.68 37.78 0.17
C ASN A 64 18.61 37.19 1.59
N ASP A 65 19.61 37.48 2.42
CA ASP A 65 19.74 36.91 3.77
C ASP A 65 18.52 37.14 4.68
N ASP A 66 17.94 38.35 4.65
CA ASP A 66 16.77 38.68 5.48
C ASP A 66 15.51 37.95 5.00
N GLN A 67 15.30 37.88 3.68
CA GLN A 67 14.20 37.11 3.07
C GLN A 67 14.35 35.62 3.36
N LEU A 68 15.55 35.08 3.17
CA LEU A 68 15.85 33.66 3.42
C LEU A 68 15.64 33.30 4.89
N LYS A 69 16.00 34.20 5.83
CA LYS A 69 15.74 34.01 7.26
C LYS A 69 14.25 33.96 7.57
N LYS A 70 13.45 34.88 7.01
CA LYS A 70 11.98 34.85 7.14
C LYS A 70 11.39 33.55 6.58
N HIS A 71 11.85 33.14 5.40
CA HIS A 71 11.41 31.92 4.74
C HIS A 71 11.73 30.66 5.58
N LYS A 72 12.97 30.51 6.04
CA LYS A 72 13.39 29.40 6.90
C LYS A 72 12.56 29.30 8.19
N ALA A 73 12.20 30.44 8.79
CA ALA A 73 11.35 30.46 9.97
C ALA A 73 9.93 29.94 9.69
N LEU A 74 9.30 30.39 8.60
CA LEU A 74 7.97 29.92 8.20
C LEU A 74 7.98 28.45 7.77
N LEU A 75 9.01 28.03 7.03
CA LEU A 75 9.18 26.64 6.62
C LEU A 75 9.33 25.74 7.84
N ARG A 76 10.10 26.18 8.85
CA ARG A 76 10.23 25.45 10.11
C ARG A 76 8.89 25.28 10.82
N GLU A 77 8.09 26.35 10.94
CA GLU A 77 6.74 26.27 11.51
C GLU A 77 5.83 25.32 10.71
N THR A 78 5.96 25.31 9.39
CA THR A 78 5.18 24.41 8.52
C THR A 78 5.61 22.96 8.71
N ILE A 79 6.91 22.69 8.80
CA ILE A 79 7.46 21.37 9.14
C ILE A 79 6.93 20.91 10.49
N ASP A 80 7.03 21.74 11.53
CA ASP A 80 6.61 21.37 12.89
C ASP A 80 5.10 21.04 12.94
N ARG A 81 4.27 21.82 12.22
CA ARG A 81 2.82 21.53 12.09
C ARG A 81 2.55 20.22 11.34
N TYR A 82 3.30 19.95 10.27
CA TYR A 82 3.16 18.72 9.51
C TYR A 82 3.59 17.49 10.33
N GLU A 83 4.72 17.58 11.05
CA GLU A 83 5.18 16.54 11.98
C GLU A 83 4.09 16.22 13.01
N GLN A 84 3.48 17.24 13.62
CA GLN A 84 2.39 17.04 14.57
C GLN A 84 1.17 16.39 13.91
N GLY A 85 0.80 16.82 12.70
CA GLY A 85 -0.29 16.21 11.95
C GLY A 85 -0.04 14.72 11.66
N LEU A 86 1.19 14.35 11.30
CA LEU A 86 1.56 12.94 11.11
C LEU A 86 1.40 12.13 12.40
N ILE A 87 1.82 12.67 13.54
CA ILE A 87 1.70 12.01 14.86
C ILE A 87 0.22 11.83 15.25
N ASP A 88 -0.60 12.87 15.04
CA ASP A 88 -2.02 12.83 15.38
C ASP A 88 -2.76 11.79 14.53
N GLU A 89 -2.48 11.73 13.22
CA GLU A 89 -3.01 10.71 12.31
C GLU A 89 -2.56 9.29 12.68
N ASP A 90 -1.33 9.12 13.19
CA ASP A 90 -0.80 7.80 13.59
C ASP A 90 -1.51 7.23 14.82
N ALA A 91 -2.06 8.08 15.70
CA ALA A 91 -2.79 7.64 16.88
C ALA A 91 -4.04 6.82 16.50
N GLU A 92 -4.69 7.17 15.39
CA GLU A 92 -5.88 6.49 14.87
C GLU A 92 -5.60 5.04 14.42
N LYS A 93 -4.34 4.71 14.13
CA LYS A 93 -3.93 3.36 13.68
C LYS A 93 -3.93 2.29 14.77
N THR A 94 -4.13 2.68 16.03
CA THR A 94 -4.18 1.72 17.15
C THR A 94 -5.27 0.68 16.96
N THR A 95 -6.45 1.09 16.46
CA THR A 95 -7.58 0.20 16.16
C THR A 95 -7.21 -0.83 15.08
N ASP A 96 -6.56 -0.39 14.01
CA ASP A 96 -6.10 -1.26 12.92
C ASP A 96 -5.10 -2.31 13.43
N ILE A 97 -4.18 -1.92 14.30
CA ILE A 97 -3.20 -2.84 14.89
C ILE A 97 -3.91 -3.94 15.69
N LEU A 98 -4.84 -3.57 16.56
CA LEU A 98 -5.56 -4.54 17.40
C LEU A 98 -6.41 -5.49 16.54
N TYR A 99 -7.12 -4.95 15.54
CA TYR A 99 -7.86 -5.74 14.57
C TYR A 99 -6.97 -6.76 13.84
N LEU A 100 -5.82 -6.32 13.32
CA LEU A 100 -4.89 -7.19 12.59
C LEU A 100 -4.25 -8.23 13.51
N GLN A 101 -3.96 -7.90 14.77
CA GLN A 101 -3.42 -8.84 15.75
C GLN A 101 -4.41 -9.97 16.08
N GLU A 102 -5.68 -9.64 16.33
CA GLU A 102 -6.72 -10.67 16.59
C GLU A 102 -7.00 -11.51 15.35
N LEU A 103 -6.95 -10.90 14.16
CA LEU A 103 -7.07 -11.65 12.90
C LEU A 103 -5.90 -12.62 12.71
N LEU A 104 -4.67 -12.18 12.96
CA LEU A 104 -3.47 -13.02 12.92
C LEU A 104 -3.57 -14.19 13.91
N ASP A 105 -4.01 -13.93 15.14
CA ASP A 105 -4.18 -14.94 16.17
C ASP A 105 -5.20 -16.00 15.75
N PHE A 106 -6.35 -15.59 15.20
CA PHE A 106 -7.34 -16.50 14.65
C PHE A 106 -6.76 -17.37 13.51
N TYR A 107 -6.02 -16.77 12.58
CA TYR A 107 -5.38 -17.53 11.51
C TYR A 107 -4.38 -18.55 12.04
N GLU A 108 -3.58 -18.14 13.02
CA GLU A 108 -2.49 -18.93 13.58
C GLU A 108 -2.97 -20.09 14.45
N THR A 109 -3.99 -19.85 15.28
CA THR A 109 -4.42 -20.78 16.34
C THR A 109 -5.62 -21.64 15.95
N GLN A 110 -6.49 -21.16 15.05
CA GLN A 110 -7.74 -21.82 14.71
C GLN A 110 -7.81 -22.18 13.23
N PHE A 111 -7.80 -21.17 12.35
CA PHE A 111 -8.13 -21.36 10.94
C PHE A 111 -7.15 -22.25 10.18
N LEU A 112 -5.85 -21.88 10.15
CA LEU A 112 -4.85 -22.63 9.41
C LEU A 112 -4.62 -24.03 9.98
N PRO A 113 -4.48 -24.22 11.33
CA PRO A 113 -4.34 -25.56 11.88
C PRO A 113 -5.51 -26.49 11.53
N GLU A 114 -6.75 -26.00 11.56
CA GLU A 114 -7.91 -26.80 11.16
C GLU A 114 -7.93 -27.09 9.66
N LEU A 115 -7.53 -26.13 8.84
CA LEU A 115 -7.45 -26.31 7.39
C LEU A 115 -6.42 -27.38 7.02
N PHE A 116 -5.21 -27.32 7.57
CA PHE A 116 -4.13 -28.26 7.27
C PHE A 116 -4.31 -29.66 7.88
N LYS A 117 -5.13 -29.81 8.94
CA LYS A 117 -5.54 -31.14 9.43
C LYS A 117 -6.30 -31.95 8.38
N ASN A 118 -6.90 -31.29 7.40
CA ASN A 118 -7.64 -31.96 6.34
C ASN A 118 -6.68 -32.42 5.23
N THR A 119 -6.57 -33.75 5.06
CA THR A 119 -5.67 -34.38 4.08
C THR A 119 -5.96 -33.98 2.63
N LEU A 120 -7.17 -33.49 2.34
CA LEU A 120 -7.57 -32.99 1.02
C LEU A 120 -6.82 -31.72 0.59
N ILE A 121 -6.24 -30.98 1.54
CA ILE A 121 -5.47 -29.74 1.27
C ILE A 121 -4.07 -30.03 0.71
N GLY A 122 -3.56 -31.26 0.83
CA GLY A 122 -2.22 -31.64 0.36
C GLY A 122 -2.01 -31.59 -1.17
N LEU A 123 -3.00 -31.16 -1.96
CA LEU A 123 -2.97 -31.02 -3.42
C LEU A 123 -2.43 -32.25 -4.16
N GLY A 124 -2.61 -33.46 -3.62
CA GLY A 124 -2.11 -34.71 -4.21
C GLY A 124 -2.65 -34.96 -5.63
N TRP A 125 -3.82 -34.41 -5.94
CA TRP A 125 -4.47 -34.44 -7.25
C TRP A 125 -3.78 -33.55 -8.30
N LEU A 126 -2.85 -32.66 -7.91
CA LEU A 126 -2.06 -31.79 -8.78
C LEU A 126 -0.60 -32.27 -8.93
N ILE A 127 -0.34 -33.57 -8.78
CA ILE A 127 1.02 -34.10 -8.77
C ILE A 127 1.84 -33.73 -10.02
N ASN A 128 1.18 -33.65 -11.18
CA ASN A 128 1.81 -33.30 -12.47
C ASN A 128 2.14 -31.80 -12.58
N GLU A 129 1.52 -30.96 -11.75
CA GLU A 129 1.66 -29.50 -11.78
C GLU A 129 2.52 -28.96 -10.64
N LYS A 130 3.10 -29.85 -9.81
CA LYS A 130 3.96 -29.49 -8.67
C LYS A 130 5.05 -28.48 -9.01
N GLY A 131 5.71 -28.64 -10.17
CA GLY A 131 6.76 -27.72 -10.61
C GLY A 131 6.24 -26.29 -10.85
N LYS A 132 5.08 -26.15 -11.49
CA LYS A 132 4.46 -24.85 -11.77
C LYS A 132 3.92 -24.19 -10.50
N ILE A 133 3.30 -24.98 -9.63
CA ILE A 133 2.83 -24.50 -8.32
C ILE A 133 4.03 -24.04 -7.47
N GLN A 134 5.12 -24.81 -7.44
CA GLN A 134 6.32 -24.42 -6.71
C GLN A 134 6.95 -23.14 -7.28
N TYR A 135 6.97 -22.99 -8.60
CA TYR A 135 7.38 -21.74 -9.25
C TYR A 135 6.50 -20.57 -8.80
N LEU A 136 5.17 -20.69 -8.83
CA LEU A 136 4.26 -19.64 -8.36
C LEU A 136 4.48 -19.28 -6.89
N LYS A 137 4.71 -20.27 -6.01
CA LYS A 137 5.03 -20.02 -4.60
C LYS A 137 6.33 -19.25 -4.44
N THR A 138 7.36 -19.58 -5.23
CA THR A 138 8.63 -18.85 -5.22
C THR A 138 8.44 -17.39 -5.66
N GLU A 139 7.68 -17.15 -6.73
CA GLU A 139 7.38 -15.79 -7.19
C GLU A 139 6.51 -15.02 -6.19
N TYR A 140 5.55 -15.70 -5.55
CA TYR A 140 4.75 -15.09 -4.48
C TYR A 140 5.61 -14.68 -3.27
N LYS A 141 6.56 -15.53 -2.87
CA LYS A 141 7.53 -15.20 -1.82
C LYS A 141 8.37 -13.98 -2.17
N ARG A 142 8.81 -13.87 -3.42
CA ARG A 142 9.53 -12.70 -3.93
C ARG A 142 8.66 -11.45 -3.86
N PHE A 143 7.42 -11.53 -4.33
CA PHE A 143 6.43 -10.46 -4.22
C PHE A 143 6.23 -9.99 -2.77
N LEU A 144 6.07 -10.92 -1.81
CA LEU A 144 5.94 -10.58 -0.39
C LEU A 144 7.16 -9.82 0.16
N SER A 145 8.36 -10.23 -0.26
CA SER A 145 9.63 -9.62 0.13
C SER A 145 9.78 -8.20 -0.46
N ASP A 146 9.48 -8.06 -1.75
CA ASP A 146 9.52 -6.79 -2.46
C ASP A 146 8.51 -5.80 -1.88
N LYS A 147 7.29 -6.28 -1.56
CA LYS A 147 6.25 -5.50 -0.91
C LYS A 147 6.64 -5.01 0.49
N ARG A 148 7.29 -5.87 1.29
CA ARG A 148 7.83 -5.47 2.59
C ARG A 148 8.91 -4.40 2.45
N ARG A 149 9.84 -4.57 1.50
CA ARG A 149 10.88 -3.58 1.22
C ARG A 149 10.26 -2.24 0.80
N GLN A 150 9.29 -2.28 -0.12
CA GLN A 150 8.55 -1.09 -0.54
C GLN A 150 7.87 -0.40 0.66
N THR A 151 7.14 -1.14 1.49
CA THR A 151 6.50 -0.59 2.70
C THR A 151 7.50 0.13 3.61
N LEU A 152 8.68 -0.45 3.82
CA LEU A 152 9.72 0.17 4.65
C LEU A 152 10.30 1.42 3.99
N THR A 153 10.65 1.35 2.70
CA THR A 153 11.21 2.48 1.95
C THR A 153 10.23 3.65 1.90
N ASP A 154 8.97 3.39 1.53
CA ASP A 154 7.93 4.41 1.43
C ASP A 154 7.65 5.02 2.81
N HIS A 155 7.61 4.19 3.86
CA HIS A 155 7.40 4.69 5.21
C HIS A 155 8.48 5.69 5.64
N PHE A 156 9.76 5.30 5.55
CA PHE A 156 10.83 6.20 5.99
C PHE A 156 11.00 7.42 5.08
N ARG A 157 10.67 7.29 3.79
CA ARG A 157 10.71 8.41 2.84
C ARG A 157 9.61 9.44 3.12
N HIS A 158 8.39 9.01 3.44
CA HIS A 158 7.24 9.91 3.57
C HIS A 158 6.93 10.29 5.02
N TYR A 159 7.12 9.37 5.96
CA TYR A 159 6.69 9.55 7.35
C TYR A 159 7.86 9.60 8.34
N ARG A 160 9.08 9.28 7.89
CA ARG A 160 10.28 9.22 8.73
C ARG A 160 10.04 8.36 9.97
N THR A 161 9.95 8.96 11.15
CA THR A 161 9.67 8.29 12.44
C THR A 161 8.34 8.69 13.06
N PHE A 162 7.54 9.51 12.37
CA PHE A 162 6.35 10.16 12.93
C PHE A 162 5.10 9.29 12.86
N LYS A 163 5.10 8.20 12.06
CA LYS A 163 3.96 7.26 11.94
C LYS A 163 4.26 5.79 12.30
N PRO A 164 4.82 5.50 13.49
CA PRO A 164 5.23 4.15 13.84
C PRO A 164 4.07 3.13 13.87
N ASN A 165 2.85 3.53 14.21
CA ASN A 165 1.70 2.63 14.23
C ASN A 165 1.23 2.27 12.81
N GLU A 166 1.28 3.21 11.87
CA GLU A 166 0.99 2.93 10.46
C GLU A 166 1.97 1.89 9.90
N LEU A 167 3.27 2.03 10.18
CA LEU A 167 4.26 1.01 9.80
C LEU A 167 3.93 -0.34 10.44
N LYS A 168 3.63 -0.36 11.73
CA LYS A 168 3.29 -1.59 12.45
C LYS A 168 2.06 -2.27 11.86
N ALA A 169 1.00 -1.53 11.57
CA ALA A 169 -0.20 -2.05 10.91
C ALA A 169 0.13 -2.62 9.51
N ALA A 170 0.92 -1.91 8.71
CA ALA A 170 1.33 -2.38 7.38
C ALA A 170 2.15 -3.68 7.45
N LEU A 171 3.06 -3.80 8.43
CA LEU A 171 3.85 -5.02 8.66
C LEU A 171 3.00 -6.19 9.16
N LEU A 172 2.00 -5.95 10.02
CA LEU A 172 1.03 -6.97 10.44
C LEU A 172 0.19 -7.46 9.25
N ARG A 173 -0.24 -6.55 8.36
CA ARG A 173 -0.93 -6.91 7.12
C ARG A 173 -0.03 -7.71 6.18
N ASN A 174 1.25 -7.35 6.06
CA ASN A 174 2.22 -8.15 5.32
C ASN A 174 2.39 -9.56 5.93
N LYS A 175 2.40 -9.68 7.27
CA LYS A 175 2.42 -10.98 7.96
C LYS A 175 1.16 -11.82 7.66
N LEU A 176 -0.02 -11.20 7.57
CA LEU A 176 -1.24 -11.89 7.14
C LEU A 176 -1.10 -12.49 5.74
N PHE A 177 -0.49 -11.76 4.79
CA PHE A 177 -0.26 -12.28 3.44
C PHE A 177 0.71 -13.47 3.38
N HIS A 178 1.57 -13.64 4.38
CA HIS A 178 2.40 -14.85 4.51
C HIS A 178 1.59 -16.05 5.02
N MET A 179 0.50 -15.81 5.77
CA MET A 179 -0.38 -16.84 6.31
C MET A 179 -1.45 -17.26 5.28
N VAL A 180 -2.13 -16.28 4.68
CA VAL A 180 -3.15 -16.49 3.66
C VAL A 180 -2.85 -15.60 2.46
N PRO A 181 -2.55 -16.19 1.30
CA PRO A 181 -2.18 -15.42 0.13
C PRO A 181 -3.27 -14.45 -0.33
N ASP A 182 -2.88 -13.20 -0.60
CA ASP A 182 -3.69 -12.23 -1.34
C ASP A 182 -3.35 -12.33 -2.83
N TYR A 183 -4.12 -13.16 -3.54
CA TYR A 183 -3.91 -13.41 -4.96
C TYR A 183 -4.21 -12.18 -5.82
N GLN A 184 -5.25 -11.40 -5.49
CA GLN A 184 -5.58 -10.19 -6.26
C GLN A 184 -4.39 -9.23 -6.32
N GLN A 185 -3.78 -8.93 -5.16
CA GLN A 185 -2.63 -8.02 -5.14
C GLN A 185 -1.40 -8.60 -5.86
N PHE A 186 -1.19 -9.92 -5.78
CA PHE A 186 -0.12 -10.57 -6.52
C PHE A 186 -0.35 -10.51 -8.03
N LYS A 187 -1.58 -10.77 -8.49
CA LYS A 187 -1.98 -10.76 -9.90
C LYS A 187 -1.64 -9.46 -10.61
N TYR A 188 -1.81 -8.32 -9.94
CA TYR A 188 -1.47 -7.01 -10.51
C TYR A 188 0.03 -6.77 -10.68
N GLN A 189 0.89 -7.53 -9.99
CA GLN A 189 2.34 -7.36 -10.00
C GLN A 189 3.12 -8.49 -10.69
N MET A 190 2.41 -9.49 -11.23
CA MET A 190 3.05 -10.59 -11.95
C MET A 190 3.77 -10.09 -13.21
N ASP A 191 4.93 -10.68 -13.49
CA ASP A 191 5.57 -10.56 -14.79
C ASP A 191 4.90 -11.50 -15.82
N GLU A 192 5.24 -11.33 -17.10
CA GLU A 192 4.64 -12.12 -18.18
C GLU A 192 4.87 -13.64 -18.04
N PRO A 193 6.06 -14.13 -17.64
CA PRO A 193 6.25 -15.56 -17.33
C PRO A 193 5.31 -16.07 -16.22
N THR A 194 5.16 -15.33 -15.13
CA THR A 194 4.26 -15.72 -14.02
C THR A 194 2.81 -15.74 -14.48
N LYS A 195 2.37 -14.74 -15.25
CA LYS A 195 1.03 -14.71 -15.84
C LYS A 195 0.78 -15.92 -16.75
N ALA A 196 1.76 -16.31 -17.56
CA ALA A 196 1.64 -17.48 -18.44
C ALA A 196 1.47 -18.78 -17.63
N VAL A 197 2.19 -18.93 -16.51
CA VAL A 197 2.03 -20.08 -15.62
C VAL A 197 0.65 -20.09 -14.95
N VAL A 198 0.20 -18.95 -14.43
CA VAL A 198 -1.15 -18.80 -13.87
C VAL A 198 -2.22 -19.16 -14.90
N HIS A 199 -2.12 -18.63 -16.12
CA HIS A 199 -3.04 -18.93 -17.21
C HIS A 199 -3.06 -20.43 -17.52
N TYR A 200 -1.89 -21.05 -17.66
CA TYR A 200 -1.78 -22.50 -17.87
C TYR A 200 -2.49 -23.28 -16.75
N LEU A 201 -2.27 -22.92 -15.48
CA LEU A 201 -2.88 -23.61 -14.35
C LEU A 201 -4.41 -23.42 -14.36
N MET A 202 -4.90 -22.22 -14.64
CA MET A 202 -6.34 -21.97 -14.76
C MET A 202 -6.99 -22.79 -15.87
N THR A 203 -6.31 -22.97 -17.00
CA THR A 203 -6.83 -23.75 -18.13
C THR A 203 -6.77 -25.26 -17.89
N ASN A 204 -5.73 -25.76 -17.22
CA ASN A 204 -5.50 -27.20 -17.06
C ASN A 204 -6.05 -27.78 -15.75
N ILE A 205 -6.25 -26.96 -14.72
CA ILE A 205 -6.97 -27.33 -13.51
C ILE A 205 -8.48 -27.24 -13.79
N THR A 206 -8.96 -28.15 -14.64
CA THR A 206 -10.37 -28.20 -15.06
C THR A 206 -11.27 -28.83 -13.99
N TYR A 207 -10.69 -29.65 -13.10
CA TYR A 207 -11.44 -30.38 -12.09
C TYR A 207 -10.83 -30.20 -10.70
N ILE A 208 -11.56 -29.50 -9.84
CA ILE A 208 -11.35 -29.51 -8.39
C ILE A 208 -12.29 -30.57 -7.82
N PRO A 209 -11.79 -31.57 -7.07
CA PRO A 209 -12.64 -32.54 -6.38
C PRO A 209 -13.75 -31.86 -5.57
N GLU A 210 -14.97 -32.41 -5.63
CA GLU A 210 -16.14 -31.79 -5.01
C GLU A 210 -15.98 -31.63 -3.49
N ASP A 211 -15.37 -32.62 -2.83
CA ASP A 211 -15.06 -32.56 -1.40
C ASP A 211 -14.13 -31.38 -1.05
N ILE A 212 -13.18 -31.06 -1.94
CA ILE A 212 -12.29 -29.89 -1.77
C ILE A 212 -13.08 -28.60 -1.95
N LYS A 213 -13.95 -28.51 -2.95
CA LYS A 213 -14.79 -27.33 -3.15
C LYS A 213 -15.69 -27.06 -1.94
N GLN A 214 -16.34 -28.10 -1.41
CA GLN A 214 -17.20 -28.00 -0.23
C GLN A 214 -16.41 -27.60 1.02
N LEU A 215 -15.22 -28.19 1.22
CA LEU A 215 -14.32 -27.81 2.31
C LEU A 215 -13.92 -26.34 2.23
N LEU A 216 -13.48 -25.88 1.05
CA LEU A 216 -13.09 -24.49 0.83
C LEU A 216 -14.28 -23.57 1.06
N GLN A 217 -15.44 -23.84 0.46
CA GLN A 217 -16.64 -23.04 0.66
C GLN A 217 -16.96 -22.88 2.15
N LYS A 218 -17.01 -23.98 2.89
CA LYS A 218 -17.24 -23.95 4.35
C LYS A 218 -16.21 -23.09 5.08
N LYS A 219 -14.92 -23.28 4.79
CA LYS A 219 -13.84 -22.53 5.46
C LYS A 219 -13.88 -21.03 5.11
N TYR A 220 -14.16 -20.68 3.87
CA TYR A 220 -14.33 -19.28 3.46
C TYR A 220 -15.57 -18.64 4.11
N ASP A 221 -16.66 -19.39 4.30
CA ASP A 221 -17.86 -18.89 5.01
C ASP A 221 -17.60 -18.67 6.51
N GLU A 222 -16.86 -19.59 7.15
CA GLU A 222 -16.38 -19.43 8.54
C GLU A 222 -15.51 -18.17 8.66
N LEU A 223 -14.53 -18.03 7.76
CA LEU A 223 -13.65 -16.86 7.72
C LEU A 223 -14.42 -15.57 7.50
N LYS A 224 -15.35 -15.54 6.53
CA LYS A 224 -16.19 -14.36 6.25
C LYS A 224 -17.02 -13.96 7.46
N THR A 225 -17.58 -14.93 8.18
CA THR A 225 -18.36 -14.69 9.40
C THR A 225 -17.50 -14.12 10.52
N PHE A 226 -16.32 -14.72 10.74
CA PHE A 226 -15.35 -14.24 11.72
C PHE A 226 -14.88 -12.82 11.38
N SER A 227 -14.39 -12.59 10.15
CA SER A 227 -13.91 -11.29 9.69
C SER A 227 -14.98 -10.21 9.77
N SER A 228 -16.24 -10.53 9.44
CA SER A 228 -17.35 -9.57 9.56
C SER A 228 -17.66 -9.22 11.01
N THR A 229 -17.64 -10.21 11.90
CA THR A 229 -17.86 -10.01 13.34
C THR A 229 -16.73 -9.19 13.96
N LEU A 230 -15.48 -9.52 13.62
CA LEU A 230 -14.29 -8.82 14.07
C LEU A 230 -14.26 -7.38 13.53
N PHE A 231 -14.59 -7.18 12.26
CA PHE A 231 -14.70 -5.84 11.69
C PHE A 231 -15.73 -5.01 12.45
N ARG A 232 -16.92 -5.56 12.71
CA ARG A 232 -17.95 -4.88 13.50
C ARG A 232 -17.50 -4.56 14.93
N LYS A 233 -16.71 -5.43 15.56
CA LYS A 233 -16.15 -5.21 16.91
C LYS A 233 -15.26 -3.96 16.97
N TYR A 234 -14.44 -3.74 15.94
CA TYR A 234 -13.46 -2.63 15.91
C TYR A 234 -13.96 -1.37 15.20
N TYR A 235 -14.87 -1.50 14.22
CA TYR A 235 -15.29 -0.40 13.34
C TYR A 235 -16.81 -0.14 13.34
N GLY A 236 -17.61 -0.95 14.05
CA GLY A 236 -19.07 -0.78 14.17
C GLY A 236 -19.91 -1.37 13.02
N GLU A 237 -21.23 -1.18 13.09
CA GLU A 237 -22.19 -1.61 12.05
C GLU A 237 -22.24 -0.60 10.91
N ARG A 238 -21.44 -0.81 9.85
CA ARG A 238 -21.34 0.08 8.68
C ARG A 238 -21.09 1.55 9.07
N SER A 239 -19.83 1.90 9.23
CA SER A 239 -19.44 3.31 9.12
C SER A 239 -19.85 3.81 7.73
N SER A 240 -20.69 4.84 7.72
CA SER A 240 -20.93 5.75 6.61
C SER A 240 -19.66 6.56 6.28
N GLY A 241 -18.54 5.87 6.10
CA GLY A 241 -17.26 6.42 5.67
C GLY A 241 -16.99 5.99 4.23
N TRP A 242 -16.24 6.79 3.50
CA TRP A 242 -15.84 6.57 2.11
C TRP A 242 -14.92 5.35 1.87
N HIS A 243 -14.86 4.40 2.81
CA HIS A 243 -13.78 3.46 2.90
C HIS A 243 -14.28 2.03 2.67
N ILE A 244 -13.88 1.51 1.50
CA ILE A 244 -13.86 0.10 1.12
C ILE A 244 -15.24 -0.50 0.77
N THR A 245 -15.86 0.04 -0.29
CA THR A 245 -16.62 -0.82 -1.21
C THR A 245 -15.61 -1.58 -2.07
N ILE A 246 -15.15 -2.75 -1.64
CA ILE A 246 -14.58 -3.71 -2.59
C ILE A 246 -15.75 -4.09 -3.50
N PRO A 247 -15.72 -3.75 -4.80
CA PRO A 247 -16.76 -4.20 -5.71
C PRO A 247 -16.84 -5.72 -5.59
N PRO A 248 -18.03 -6.31 -5.44
CA PRO A 248 -18.14 -7.76 -5.40
C PRO A 248 -17.47 -8.33 -6.66
N LEU A 249 -16.53 -9.25 -6.45
CA LEU A 249 -15.91 -9.98 -7.55
C LEU A 249 -17.02 -10.69 -8.35
N SER A 250 -16.83 -10.83 -9.67
CA SER A 250 -17.65 -11.77 -10.42
C SER A 250 -17.45 -13.18 -9.84
N GLU A 251 -18.44 -14.07 -10.00
CA GLU A 251 -18.31 -15.46 -9.55
C GLU A 251 -17.06 -16.14 -10.13
N GLU A 252 -16.68 -15.79 -11.35
CA GLU A 252 -15.48 -16.32 -12.02
C GLU A 252 -14.20 -15.81 -11.35
N ALA A 253 -14.14 -14.52 -11.03
CA ALA A 253 -13.00 -13.93 -10.34
C ALA A 253 -12.88 -14.45 -8.89
N GLU A 254 -14.00 -14.70 -8.21
CA GLU A 254 -14.01 -15.30 -6.88
C GLU A 254 -13.55 -16.77 -6.91
N LYS A 255 -13.95 -17.54 -7.92
CA LYS A 255 -13.46 -18.92 -8.15
C LYS A 255 -11.96 -18.93 -8.42
N GLU A 256 -11.48 -18.05 -9.29
CA GLU A 256 -10.05 -17.88 -9.59
C GLU A 256 -9.26 -17.55 -8.31
N ASP A 257 -9.74 -16.58 -7.53
CA ASP A 257 -9.09 -16.12 -6.31
C ASP A 257 -8.94 -17.22 -5.26
N ARG A 258 -10.03 -17.97 -5.02
CA ARG A 258 -10.02 -19.09 -4.05
C ARG A 258 -9.09 -20.21 -4.49
N LEU A 259 -9.12 -20.58 -5.77
CA LEU A 259 -8.22 -21.60 -6.31
C LEU A 259 -6.77 -21.15 -6.16
N MET A 260 -6.43 -19.95 -6.61
CA MET A 260 -5.06 -19.46 -6.56
C MET A 260 -4.57 -19.25 -5.14
N THR A 261 -5.43 -18.79 -4.23
CA THR A 261 -5.11 -18.71 -2.80
C THR A 261 -4.76 -20.08 -2.24
N LEU A 262 -5.51 -21.14 -2.61
CA LEU A 262 -5.20 -22.51 -2.22
C LEU A 262 -3.86 -22.98 -2.81
N LEU A 263 -3.61 -22.74 -4.10
CA LEU A 263 -2.35 -23.14 -4.74
C LEU A 263 -1.13 -22.44 -4.15
N LEU A 264 -1.30 -21.18 -3.74
CA LEU A 264 -0.28 -20.36 -3.10
C LEU A 264 -0.20 -20.61 -1.59
N LEU A 265 -1.10 -21.37 -0.98
CA LEU A 265 -1.06 -21.61 0.46
C LEU A 265 0.18 -22.43 0.82
N ASP A 266 0.98 -21.95 1.77
CA ASP A 266 2.19 -22.62 2.25
C ASP A 266 2.06 -22.92 3.75
N GLU A 267 2.16 -24.19 4.13
CA GLU A 267 2.12 -24.64 5.52
C GLU A 267 3.26 -24.01 6.35
N LYS A 268 4.41 -23.75 5.74
CA LYS A 268 5.55 -23.07 6.36
C LYS A 268 5.43 -21.55 6.32
N ARG A 269 4.30 -21.01 5.83
CA ARG A 269 3.96 -19.57 5.84
C ARG A 269 5.08 -18.70 5.25
N TYR A 270 5.70 -19.17 4.17
CA TYR A 270 6.77 -18.47 3.45
C TYR A 270 8.01 -18.08 4.28
N ASN A 271 8.20 -18.65 5.48
CA ASN A 271 9.21 -18.28 6.48
C ASN A 271 9.17 -16.78 6.84
N SER A 272 8.04 -16.32 7.37
CA SER A 272 7.89 -15.00 8.04
C SER A 272 8.80 -14.84 9.25
#